data_AF-A0A238W6D7-F1
#
_entry.id   AF-A0A238W6D7-F1
#
_cell.length_a   1.000
_cell.length_b   1.000
_cell.length_c   1.000
_cell.angle_alpha   90.00
_cell.angle_beta   90.00
_cell.angle_gamma   90.00
#
_symmetry.space_group_name_H-M   'P 1'
#
loop_
_entity.id
_entity.type
_entity.pdbx_description
1 polymer ?
#
loop_
_entity_poly.entity_id
_entity_poly.type
_entity_poly.pdbx_seq_one_letter_code
_entity_poly.pdbx_strand_id
1 'polypeptide(L)'
;MPFAAYRRALPLLRIPFSVYLMPIFWFGLSALRQPFSPARAAGVFIVLHLLAYPASNGYNSYYDRDEGSIGGLKSPPKVSAELLHLVWLFDALAVGGALLLNWWFALLVAIYLLVSKAYSYEGIRLKKYPLASTVVVVVFQGLYTFLMTQIGVGASPAEIYHPQNLLLALVSTLFLCGSYPLTQVYQHQEDSRRGDQTLSLRLGIRGTFVFAGLGLLLGATTLAAAYFWRRELPNLLLFLLATGPVTFLFLRWARAVWHDARAADFDHTMRMNQVSSLCLSVAFVLMLLRHLL
;
A
#
# COMPACT_ATOMS: atom_id res chain seq x y z
N MET A 1 -4.93 -7.85 -34.45
CA MET A 1 -5.42 -8.99 -33.64
C MET A 1 -5.73 -8.50 -32.22
N PRO A 2 -6.96 -8.70 -31.70
CA PRO A 2 -7.41 -8.18 -30.39
C PRO A 2 -6.47 -8.52 -29.23
N PHE A 3 -5.89 -9.72 -29.23
CA PHE A 3 -4.92 -10.17 -28.22
C PHE A 3 -3.67 -9.28 -28.10
N ALA A 4 -3.23 -8.66 -29.20
CA ALA A 4 -2.08 -7.75 -29.18
C ALA A 4 -2.40 -6.43 -28.45
N ALA A 5 -3.66 -6.02 -28.39
CA ALA A 5 -4.07 -4.84 -27.62
C ALA A 5 -4.08 -5.14 -26.12
N TYR A 6 -4.68 -6.26 -25.69
CA TYR A 6 -4.65 -6.70 -24.29
C TYR A 6 -3.23 -6.93 -23.76
N ARG A 7 -2.34 -7.53 -24.55
CA ARG A 7 -0.93 -7.72 -24.15
C ARG A 7 -0.20 -6.39 -23.90
N ARG A 8 -0.57 -5.32 -24.62
CA ARG A 8 0.00 -3.98 -24.43
C ARG A 8 -0.59 -3.25 -23.22
N ALA A 9 -1.85 -3.52 -22.88
CA ALA A 9 -2.51 -2.95 -21.71
C ALA A 9 -2.11 -3.63 -20.38
N LEU A 10 -1.81 -4.94 -20.42
CA LEU A 10 -1.55 -5.76 -19.22
C LEU A 10 -0.49 -5.18 -18.26
N PRO A 11 0.65 -4.60 -18.71
CA PRO A 11 1.62 -4.01 -17.81
C PRO A 11 1.04 -2.88 -16.93
N LEU A 12 0.04 -2.14 -17.40
CA LEU A 12 -0.59 -1.03 -16.67
C LEU A 12 -1.41 -1.48 -15.45
N LEU A 13 -1.77 -2.77 -15.37
CA LEU A 13 -2.30 -3.36 -14.14
C LEU A 13 -1.24 -3.42 -13.02
N ARG A 14 0.05 -3.31 -13.36
CA ARG A 14 1.17 -3.28 -12.41
C ARG A 14 1.13 -4.44 -11.40
N ILE A 15 0.80 -5.66 -11.86
CA ILE A 15 0.72 -6.84 -11.00
C ILE A 15 2.01 -7.05 -10.17
N PRO A 16 3.23 -6.93 -10.73
CA PRO A 16 4.46 -7.04 -9.92
C PRO A 16 4.58 -5.98 -8.82
N PHE A 17 4.02 -4.78 -9.02
CA PHE A 17 4.03 -3.72 -8.03
C PHE A 17 3.19 -4.09 -6.79
N SER A 18 2.18 -4.94 -6.92
CA SER A 18 1.39 -5.41 -5.79
C SER A 18 2.23 -6.14 -4.72
N VAL A 19 3.40 -6.68 -5.07
CA VAL A 19 4.35 -7.24 -4.09
C VAL A 19 4.76 -6.19 -3.05
N TYR A 20 4.83 -4.92 -3.44
CA TYR A 20 5.18 -3.84 -2.50
C TYR A 20 4.09 -3.53 -1.47
N LEU A 21 2.89 -4.09 -1.64
CA LEU A 21 1.74 -3.94 -0.74
C LEU A 21 1.61 -5.10 0.27
N MET A 22 2.39 -6.17 0.10
CA MET A 22 2.40 -7.34 0.98
C MET A 22 2.65 -7.07 2.47
N PRO A 23 3.47 -6.08 2.88
CA PRO A 23 3.72 -5.84 4.30
C PRO A 23 2.47 -5.70 5.16
N ILE A 24 1.43 -5.03 4.66
CA ILE A 24 0.22 -4.76 5.44
C ILE A 24 -0.62 -6.03 5.60
N PHE A 25 -0.64 -6.88 4.57
CA PHE A 25 -1.24 -8.20 4.64
C PHE A 25 -0.55 -9.06 5.72
N TRP A 26 0.78 -9.16 5.67
CA TRP A 26 1.53 -9.93 6.68
C TRP A 26 1.39 -9.34 8.07
N PHE A 27 1.36 -8.00 8.19
CA PHE A 27 1.16 -7.34 9.47
C PHE A 27 -0.20 -7.68 10.07
N GLY A 28 -1.27 -7.61 9.26
CA GLY A 28 -2.62 -8.00 9.65
C GLY A 28 -2.70 -9.43 10.18
N LEU A 29 -2.03 -10.38 9.51
CA LEU A 29 -1.96 -11.77 9.96
C LEU A 29 -1.13 -11.95 11.23
N SER A 30 0.08 -11.36 11.29
CA SER A 30 0.99 -11.47 12.44
C SER A 30 0.46 -10.85 13.73
N ALA A 31 -0.55 -9.97 13.61
CA ALA A 31 -1.20 -9.31 14.73
C ALA A 31 -2.29 -10.17 15.41
N LEU A 32 -2.80 -11.20 14.71
CA LEU A 32 -3.76 -12.15 15.26
C LEU A 32 -3.06 -13.05 16.29
N ARG A 33 -3.74 -13.30 17.40
CA ARG A 33 -3.34 -14.23 18.45
C ARG A 33 -4.06 -15.57 18.33
N GLN A 34 -5.23 -15.58 17.71
CA GLN A 34 -5.96 -16.80 17.43
C GLN A 34 -5.56 -17.39 16.08
N PRO A 35 -5.60 -18.73 15.93
CA PRO A 35 -5.31 -19.38 14.66
C PRO A 35 -6.33 -18.99 13.59
N PHE A 36 -5.87 -18.89 12.35
CA PHE A 36 -6.70 -18.64 11.17
C PHE A 36 -6.43 -19.69 10.09
N SER A 37 -7.34 -19.83 9.12
CA SER A 37 -7.20 -20.80 8.05
C SER A 37 -6.12 -20.37 7.03
N PRO A 38 -5.06 -21.17 6.80
CA PRO A 38 -4.06 -20.86 5.77
C PRO A 38 -4.65 -20.81 4.36
N ALA A 39 -5.67 -21.64 4.08
CA ALA A 39 -6.38 -21.64 2.81
C ALA A 39 -7.15 -20.32 2.58
N ARG A 40 -7.82 -19.80 3.62
CA ARG A 40 -8.45 -18.47 3.54
C ARG A 40 -7.40 -17.36 3.40
N ALA A 41 -6.28 -17.43 4.12
CA ALA A 41 -5.18 -16.47 3.97
C ALA A 41 -4.63 -16.44 2.53
N ALA A 42 -4.44 -17.59 1.90
CA ALA A 42 -4.06 -17.68 0.50
C ALA A 42 -5.13 -17.09 -0.43
N GLY A 43 -6.42 -17.35 -0.16
CA GLY A 43 -7.54 -16.75 -0.90
C GLY A 43 -7.56 -15.23 -0.80
N VAL A 44 -7.43 -14.68 0.41
CA VAL A 44 -7.34 -13.22 0.66
C VAL A 44 -6.14 -12.64 -0.08
N PHE A 45 -4.99 -13.32 -0.03
CA PHE A 45 -3.78 -12.89 -0.73
C PHE A 45 -4.02 -12.76 -2.24
N ILE A 46 -4.62 -13.78 -2.86
CA ILE A 46 -4.95 -13.79 -4.29
C ILE A 46 -5.92 -12.65 -4.63
N VAL A 47 -7.01 -12.52 -3.87
CA VAL A 47 -8.02 -11.46 -4.09
C VAL A 47 -7.39 -10.08 -4.03
N LEU A 48 -6.55 -9.80 -3.03
CA LEU A 48 -5.96 -8.47 -2.89
C LEU A 48 -4.84 -8.22 -3.89
N HIS A 49 -3.83 -9.10 -3.95
CA HIS A 49 -2.58 -8.82 -4.65
C HIS A 49 -2.63 -9.11 -6.14
N LEU A 50 -3.44 -10.09 -6.55
CA LEU A 50 -3.53 -10.50 -7.96
C LEU A 50 -4.76 -9.94 -8.67
N LEU A 51 -5.77 -9.45 -7.93
CA LEU A 51 -7.02 -8.93 -8.51
C LEU A 51 -7.30 -7.48 -8.14
N ALA A 52 -7.56 -7.19 -6.86
CA ALA A 52 -8.03 -5.86 -6.43
C ALA A 52 -6.98 -4.75 -6.63
N TYR A 53 -5.74 -4.94 -6.16
CA TYR A 53 -4.68 -3.95 -6.35
C TYR A 53 -4.34 -3.74 -7.83
N PRO A 54 -4.22 -4.80 -8.66
CA PRO A 54 -4.03 -4.61 -10.08
C PRO A 54 -5.19 -3.88 -10.78
N ALA A 55 -6.44 -4.14 -10.41
CA ALA A 55 -7.60 -3.40 -10.91
C ALA A 55 -7.52 -1.90 -10.58
N SER A 56 -7.22 -1.59 -9.31
CA SER A 56 -6.99 -0.21 -8.83
C SER A 56 -5.87 0.50 -9.60
N ASN A 57 -4.74 -0.19 -9.80
CA ASN A 57 -3.58 0.34 -10.52
C ASN A 57 -3.89 0.59 -12.00
N GLY A 58 -4.60 -0.33 -12.66
CA GLY A 58 -5.02 -0.19 -14.04
C GLY A 58 -6.02 0.94 -14.25
N TYR A 59 -6.99 1.07 -13.35
CA TYR A 59 -7.96 2.16 -13.40
C TYR A 59 -7.25 3.51 -13.22
N ASN A 60 -6.34 3.62 -12.26
CA ASN A 60 -5.53 4.81 -12.08
C ASN A 60 -4.73 5.16 -13.35
N SER A 61 -4.01 4.19 -13.93
CA SER A 61 -3.27 4.41 -15.18
C SER A 61 -4.17 4.83 -16.35
N TYR A 62 -5.39 4.31 -16.44
CA TYR A 62 -6.33 4.67 -17.51
C TYR A 62 -6.72 6.15 -17.49
N TYR A 63 -7.00 6.70 -16.31
CA TYR A 63 -7.43 8.09 -16.14
C TYR A 63 -6.26 9.08 -16.07
N ASP A 64 -5.11 8.65 -15.56
CA ASP A 64 -3.96 9.54 -15.40
C ASP A 64 -3.19 9.72 -16.71
N ARG A 65 -3.20 8.69 -17.57
CA ARG A 65 -2.55 8.68 -18.89
C ARG A 65 -1.10 9.20 -18.82
N ASP A 66 -0.39 8.80 -17.77
CA ASP A 66 0.99 9.21 -17.53
C ASP A 66 1.88 8.88 -18.74
N GLU A 67 2.71 9.84 -19.13
CA GLU A 67 3.78 9.64 -20.11
C GLU A 67 5.13 9.43 -19.42
N GLY A 68 5.29 9.99 -18.21
CA GLY A 68 6.45 9.76 -17.36
C GLY A 68 6.36 8.46 -16.55
N SER A 69 7.40 8.20 -15.75
CA SER A 69 7.44 7.00 -14.92
C SER A 69 6.31 6.98 -13.88
N ILE A 70 5.77 5.80 -13.61
CA ILE A 70 4.79 5.53 -12.57
C ILE A 70 5.24 4.36 -11.71
N GLY A 71 4.63 4.15 -10.53
CA GLY A 71 5.02 3.07 -9.62
C GLY A 71 5.20 1.73 -10.34
N GLY A 72 6.42 1.18 -10.32
CA GLY A 72 6.77 -0.10 -10.94
C GLY A 72 7.03 -0.06 -12.45
N LEU A 73 6.79 1.05 -13.15
CA LEU A 73 7.02 1.19 -14.60
C LEU A 73 7.77 2.50 -14.92
N LYS A 74 9.03 2.37 -15.33
CA LYS A 74 9.86 3.52 -15.73
C LYS A 74 9.37 4.20 -17.02
N SER A 75 8.78 3.42 -17.92
CA SER A 75 8.22 3.89 -19.19
C SER A 75 6.89 3.16 -19.43
N PRO A 76 5.77 3.68 -18.91
CA PRO A 76 4.48 3.03 -19.07
C PRO A 76 4.07 2.99 -20.55
N PRO A 77 3.45 1.90 -21.03
CA PRO A 77 2.88 1.87 -22.36
C PRO A 77 1.67 2.81 -22.45
N LYS A 78 1.33 3.25 -23.67
CA LYS A 78 0.14 4.09 -23.89
C LYS A 78 -1.14 3.35 -23.48
N VAL A 79 -2.01 4.06 -22.79
CA VAL A 79 -3.32 3.59 -22.36
C VAL A 79 -4.20 3.27 -23.58
N SER A 80 -5.02 2.22 -23.46
CA SER A 80 -6.04 1.85 -24.45
C SER A 80 -7.34 1.42 -23.76
N ALA A 81 -8.44 1.33 -24.52
CA ALA A 81 -9.75 0.94 -23.99
C ALA A 81 -9.75 -0.49 -23.39
N GLU A 82 -8.90 -1.37 -23.91
CA GLU A 82 -8.75 -2.75 -23.40
C GLU A 82 -8.29 -2.79 -21.94
N LEU A 83 -7.62 -1.75 -21.44
CA LEU A 83 -7.28 -1.65 -20.03
C LEU A 83 -8.52 -1.59 -19.14
N LEU A 84 -9.57 -0.86 -19.54
CA LEU A 84 -10.83 -0.84 -18.78
C LEU A 84 -11.53 -2.19 -18.78
N HIS A 85 -11.49 -2.94 -19.89
CA HIS A 85 -12.05 -4.29 -19.93
C HIS A 85 -11.35 -5.20 -18.92
N LEU A 86 -10.01 -5.12 -18.83
CA LEU A 86 -9.22 -5.86 -17.84
C LEU A 86 -9.57 -5.42 -16.41
N VAL A 87 -9.71 -4.13 -16.17
CA VAL A 87 -10.09 -3.60 -14.85
C VAL A 87 -11.45 -4.15 -14.42
N TRP A 88 -12.47 -4.10 -15.28
CA TRP A 88 -13.80 -4.64 -14.95
C TRP A 88 -13.79 -6.14 -14.70
N LEU A 89 -13.02 -6.89 -15.49
CA LEU A 89 -12.82 -8.32 -15.26
C LEU A 89 -12.18 -8.56 -13.88
N PHE A 90 -11.12 -7.83 -13.55
CA PHE A 90 -10.42 -8.00 -12.26
C PHE A 90 -11.28 -7.55 -11.08
N ASP A 91 -12.07 -6.48 -11.22
CA ASP A 91 -13.05 -6.05 -10.22
C ASP A 91 -14.08 -7.16 -9.94
N ALA A 92 -14.68 -7.71 -11.00
CA ALA A 92 -15.67 -8.78 -10.88
C ALA A 92 -15.08 -10.04 -10.24
N LEU A 93 -13.85 -10.42 -10.64
CA LEU A 93 -13.13 -11.55 -10.05
C LEU A 93 -12.72 -11.29 -8.60
N ALA A 94 -12.32 -10.06 -8.24
CA ALA A 94 -11.94 -9.71 -6.88
C ALA A 94 -13.14 -9.82 -5.93
N VAL A 95 -14.27 -9.20 -6.29
CA VAL A 95 -15.50 -9.25 -5.46
C VAL A 95 -16.07 -10.66 -5.46
N GLY A 96 -16.15 -11.33 -6.60
CA GLY A 96 -16.61 -12.72 -6.70
C GLY A 96 -15.74 -13.68 -5.89
N GLY A 97 -14.42 -13.58 -5.99
CA GLY A 97 -13.48 -14.37 -5.20
C GLY A 97 -13.57 -14.08 -3.70
N ALA A 98 -13.78 -12.81 -3.32
CA ALA A 98 -14.00 -12.43 -1.93
C ALA A 98 -15.30 -13.02 -1.34
N LEU A 99 -16.38 -13.08 -2.13
CA LEU A 99 -17.66 -13.67 -1.73
C LEU A 99 -17.53 -15.15 -1.37
N LEU A 100 -16.66 -15.88 -2.07
CA LEU A 100 -16.38 -17.29 -1.77
C LEU A 100 -15.70 -17.49 -0.41
N LEU A 101 -15.05 -16.46 0.13
CA LEU A 101 -14.36 -16.52 1.41
C LEU A 101 -15.25 -16.04 2.56
N ASN A 102 -15.84 -14.85 2.41
CA ASN A 102 -16.65 -14.19 3.44
C ASN A 102 -17.42 -12.98 2.86
N TRP A 103 -18.71 -12.86 3.18
CA TRP A 103 -19.54 -11.75 2.71
C TRP A 103 -19.04 -10.36 3.15
N TRP A 104 -18.61 -10.21 4.41
CA TRP A 104 -18.05 -8.95 4.92
C TRP A 104 -16.73 -8.60 4.23
N PHE A 105 -15.88 -9.59 3.98
CA PHE A 105 -14.66 -9.37 3.20
C PHE A 105 -14.98 -8.88 1.78
N ALA A 106 -15.97 -9.48 1.11
CA ALA A 106 -16.40 -9.02 -0.22
C ALA A 106 -16.94 -7.58 -0.21
N LEU A 107 -17.74 -7.22 0.79
CA LEU A 107 -18.22 -5.86 0.96
C LEU A 107 -17.05 -4.88 1.14
N LEU A 108 -16.05 -5.24 1.95
CA LEU A 108 -14.88 -4.38 2.16
C LEU A 108 -14.02 -4.24 0.89
N VAL A 109 -13.83 -5.33 0.14
CA VAL A 109 -13.15 -5.29 -1.16
C VAL A 109 -13.91 -4.40 -2.14
N ALA A 110 -15.24 -4.51 -2.21
CA ALA A 110 -16.06 -3.66 -3.07
C ALA A 110 -15.94 -2.17 -2.70
N ILE A 111 -16.01 -1.82 -1.41
CA ILE A 111 -15.83 -0.44 -0.93
C ILE A 111 -14.41 0.06 -1.27
N TYR A 112 -13.38 -0.74 -1.02
CA TYR A 112 -11.99 -0.41 -1.38
C TYR A 112 -11.87 -0.08 -2.88
N LEU A 113 -12.44 -0.91 -3.74
CA LEU A 113 -12.42 -0.73 -5.20
C LEU A 113 -13.20 0.52 -5.64
N LEU A 114 -14.34 0.83 -5.02
CA LEU A 114 -15.11 2.04 -5.29
C LEU A 114 -14.35 3.31 -4.88
N VAL A 115 -13.74 3.31 -3.69
CA VAL A 115 -12.92 4.43 -3.22
C VAL A 115 -11.69 4.63 -4.10
N SER A 116 -11.03 3.55 -4.50
CA SER A 116 -9.92 3.58 -5.45
C SER A 116 -10.34 4.16 -6.81
N LYS A 117 -11.57 3.90 -7.28
CA LYS A 117 -12.09 4.51 -8.51
C LYS A 117 -12.39 5.99 -8.33
N ALA A 118 -13.06 6.37 -7.24
CA ALA A 118 -13.33 7.77 -6.90
C ALA A 118 -12.03 8.60 -6.77
N TYR A 119 -10.93 7.95 -6.40
CA TYR A 119 -9.61 8.58 -6.36
C TYR A 119 -9.14 9.11 -7.73
N SER A 120 -9.39 8.36 -8.82
CA SER A 120 -8.86 8.66 -10.16
C SER A 120 -9.91 9.16 -11.16
N TYR A 121 -11.19 8.82 -10.97
CA TYR A 121 -12.27 9.15 -11.90
C TYR A 121 -12.42 10.67 -12.07
N GLU A 122 -12.44 11.17 -13.31
CA GLU A 122 -12.47 12.61 -13.62
C GLU A 122 -13.62 13.37 -12.95
N GLY A 123 -14.78 12.76 -12.77
CA GLY A 123 -15.94 13.40 -12.14
C GLY A 123 -15.81 13.62 -10.62
N ILE A 124 -14.87 12.96 -9.94
CA ILE A 124 -14.64 13.11 -8.49
C ILE A 124 -13.19 13.52 -8.21
N ARG A 125 -12.23 12.74 -8.73
CA ARG A 125 -10.77 12.95 -8.70
C ARG A 125 -10.25 13.40 -7.33
N LEU A 126 -10.46 12.57 -6.29
CA LEU A 126 -10.06 12.90 -4.92
C LEU A 126 -8.59 13.34 -4.81
N LYS A 127 -7.71 12.77 -5.64
CA LYS A 127 -6.28 13.08 -5.70
C LYS A 127 -5.93 14.55 -5.94
N LYS A 128 -6.88 15.35 -6.43
CA LYS A 128 -6.72 16.80 -6.57
C LYS A 128 -6.58 17.51 -5.20
N TYR A 129 -7.10 16.91 -4.12
CA TYR A 129 -7.11 17.51 -2.79
C TYR A 129 -5.99 16.92 -1.92
N PRO A 130 -4.94 17.69 -1.56
CA PRO A 130 -3.72 17.14 -0.93
C PRO A 130 -3.99 16.38 0.37
N LEU A 131 -4.76 16.99 1.29
CA LEU A 131 -5.02 16.41 2.60
C LEU A 131 -6.06 15.29 2.53
N ALA A 132 -7.21 15.55 1.87
CA ALA A 132 -8.27 14.55 1.76
C ALA A 132 -7.80 13.29 1.02
N SER A 133 -7.08 13.45 -0.10
CA SER A 133 -6.51 12.33 -0.84
C SER A 133 -5.51 11.54 0.00
N THR A 134 -4.64 12.21 0.77
CA THR A 134 -3.69 11.55 1.66
C THR A 134 -4.42 10.76 2.71
N VAL A 135 -5.40 11.35 3.42
CA VAL A 135 -6.19 10.67 4.46
C VAL A 135 -6.88 9.43 3.88
N VAL A 136 -7.54 9.57 2.74
CA VAL A 136 -8.19 8.43 2.09
C VAL A 136 -7.18 7.32 1.79
N VAL A 137 -6.05 7.63 1.18
CA VAL A 137 -5.07 6.60 0.81
C VAL A 137 -4.47 5.92 2.04
N VAL A 138 -4.01 6.68 3.03
CA VAL A 138 -3.32 6.10 4.20
C VAL A 138 -4.26 5.28 5.07
N VAL A 139 -5.54 5.66 5.16
CA VAL A 139 -6.57 4.89 5.88
C VAL A 139 -6.94 3.62 5.12
N PHE A 140 -7.23 3.72 3.82
CA PHE A 140 -7.69 2.58 3.02
C PHE A 140 -6.57 1.57 2.77
N GLN A 141 -5.35 2.02 2.52
CA GLN A 141 -4.20 1.13 2.40
C GLN A 141 -3.69 0.65 3.77
N GLY A 142 -3.89 1.41 4.85
CA GLY A 142 -3.45 1.08 6.20
C GLY A 142 -4.50 0.30 6.97
N LEU A 143 -5.08 0.94 7.99
CA LEU A 143 -5.98 0.31 8.95
C LEU A 143 -7.11 -0.48 8.29
N TYR A 144 -7.67 0.02 7.18
CA TYR A 144 -8.75 -0.64 6.49
C TYR A 144 -8.29 -1.96 5.87
N THR A 145 -7.17 -1.96 5.14
CA THR A 145 -6.59 -3.17 4.55
C THR A 145 -6.13 -4.16 5.61
N PHE A 146 -5.56 -3.67 6.71
CA PHE A 146 -5.19 -4.48 7.87
C PHE A 146 -6.40 -5.25 8.42
N LEU A 147 -7.50 -4.55 8.72
CA LEU A 147 -8.72 -5.16 9.26
C LEU A 147 -9.45 -6.01 8.21
N MET A 148 -9.49 -5.57 6.95
CA MET A 148 -10.05 -6.32 5.83
C MET A 148 -9.34 -7.66 5.65
N THR A 149 -8.02 -7.71 5.82
CA THR A 149 -7.24 -8.96 5.80
C THR A 149 -7.68 -9.90 6.93
N GLN A 150 -7.80 -9.39 8.16
CA GLN A 150 -8.22 -10.19 9.32
C GLN A 150 -9.66 -10.73 9.17
N ILE A 151 -10.57 -9.90 8.67
CA ILE A 151 -11.95 -10.30 8.37
C ILE A 151 -11.98 -11.38 7.28
N GLY A 152 -11.17 -11.22 6.22
CA GLY A 152 -11.07 -12.19 5.13
C GLY A 152 -10.58 -13.57 5.57
N VAL A 153 -9.65 -13.64 6.54
CA VAL A 153 -9.20 -14.92 7.09
C VAL A 153 -10.14 -15.51 8.15
N GLY A 154 -11.16 -14.75 8.56
CA GLY A 154 -12.19 -15.19 9.50
C GLY A 154 -11.84 -14.98 10.97
N ALA A 155 -11.04 -13.95 11.29
CA ALA A 155 -10.78 -13.56 12.67
C ALA A 155 -12.10 -13.21 13.40
N SER A 156 -12.16 -13.48 14.69
CA SER A 156 -13.37 -13.21 15.48
C SER A 156 -13.61 -11.71 15.67
N PRO A 157 -14.87 -11.23 15.77
CA PRO A 157 -15.14 -9.83 16.08
C PRO A 157 -14.45 -9.36 17.37
N ALA A 158 -14.40 -10.21 18.41
CA ALA A 158 -13.74 -9.89 19.67
C ALA A 158 -12.24 -9.59 19.50
N GLU A 159 -11.57 -10.32 18.61
CA GLU A 159 -10.16 -10.10 18.29
C GLU A 159 -9.95 -8.88 17.39
N ILE A 160 -10.78 -8.71 16.36
CA ILE A 160 -10.75 -7.58 15.43
C ILE A 160 -10.89 -6.25 16.19
N TYR A 161 -11.90 -6.14 17.05
CA TYR A 161 -12.20 -4.92 17.80
C TYR A 161 -11.41 -4.77 19.10
N HIS A 162 -10.49 -5.70 19.40
CA HIS A 162 -9.66 -5.59 20.59
C HIS A 162 -8.79 -4.31 20.51
N PRO A 163 -8.71 -3.48 21.57
CA PRO A 163 -7.97 -2.20 21.52
C PRO A 163 -6.51 -2.34 21.08
N GLN A 164 -5.83 -3.40 21.54
CA GLN A 164 -4.45 -3.68 21.14
C GLN A 164 -4.30 -4.04 19.65
N ASN A 165 -5.33 -4.63 19.03
CA ASN A 165 -5.33 -4.94 17.60
C ASN A 165 -5.63 -3.68 16.78
N LEU A 166 -6.61 -2.88 17.20
CA LEU A 166 -6.92 -1.59 16.58
C LEU A 166 -5.73 -0.61 16.64
N LEU A 167 -4.93 -0.65 17.70
CA LEU A 167 -3.70 0.13 17.79
C LEU A 167 -2.67 -0.31 16.73
N LEU A 168 -2.52 -1.61 16.46
CA LEU A 168 -1.67 -2.08 15.36
C LEU A 168 -2.25 -1.71 13.98
N ALA A 169 -3.57 -1.74 13.82
CA ALA A 169 -4.21 -1.23 12.61
C ALA A 169 -3.89 0.27 12.40
N LEU A 170 -3.95 1.09 13.45
CA LEU A 170 -3.55 2.49 13.41
C LEU A 170 -2.07 2.66 13.03
N VAL A 171 -1.18 1.82 13.56
CA VAL A 171 0.25 1.83 13.21
C VAL A 171 0.45 1.68 11.69
N SER A 172 -0.31 0.79 11.03
CA SER A 172 -0.21 0.62 9.57
C SER A 172 -0.53 1.92 8.81
N THR A 173 -1.55 2.65 9.26
CA THR A 173 -1.90 3.99 8.72
C THR A 173 -0.81 5.01 8.98
N LEU A 174 -0.19 5.02 10.16
CA LEU A 174 0.88 5.96 10.50
C LEU A 174 2.13 5.72 9.65
N PHE A 175 2.50 4.45 9.43
CA PHE A 175 3.60 4.13 8.50
C PHE A 175 3.30 4.57 7.08
N LEU A 176 2.06 4.41 6.60
CA LEU A 176 1.64 4.93 5.31
C LEU A 176 1.60 6.46 5.27
N CYS A 177 1.22 7.13 6.36
CA CYS A 177 1.28 8.59 6.46
C CYS A 177 2.70 9.09 6.20
N GLY A 178 3.72 8.43 6.77
CA GLY A 178 5.12 8.76 6.48
C GLY A 178 5.57 8.37 5.07
N SER A 179 5.26 7.15 4.63
CA SER A 179 5.82 6.59 3.38
C SER A 179 5.09 7.00 2.10
N TYR A 180 3.77 7.21 2.14
CA TYR A 180 2.96 7.50 0.96
C TYR A 180 3.42 8.77 0.22
N PRO A 181 3.70 9.91 0.87
CA PRO A 181 4.19 11.11 0.18
C PRO A 181 5.53 10.89 -0.54
N LEU A 182 6.40 10.00 -0.04
CA LEU A 182 7.66 9.66 -0.72
C LEU A 182 7.41 9.00 -2.08
N THR A 183 6.30 8.29 -2.25
CA THR A 183 5.94 7.67 -3.53
C THR A 183 5.57 8.69 -4.61
N GLN A 184 5.33 9.94 -4.23
CA GLN A 184 4.93 11.03 -5.13
C GLN A 184 6.10 11.96 -5.47
N VAL A 185 7.23 11.86 -4.76
CA VAL A 185 8.28 12.89 -4.78
C VAL A 185 8.93 13.09 -6.15
N TYR A 186 9.01 12.02 -6.94
CA TYR A 186 9.58 12.06 -8.29
C TYR A 186 8.56 12.51 -9.36
N GLN A 187 7.27 12.58 -9.02
CA GLN A 187 6.19 12.89 -9.96
C GLN A 187 5.72 14.36 -9.91
N HIS A 188 6.41 15.23 -9.16
CA HIS A 188 5.97 16.63 -8.96
C HIS A 188 5.66 17.38 -10.25
N GLN A 189 6.49 17.23 -11.28
CA GLN A 189 6.26 17.91 -12.56
C GLN A 189 4.99 17.40 -13.26
N GLU A 190 4.78 16.08 -13.27
CA GLU A 190 3.64 15.48 -13.97
C GLU A 190 2.32 15.72 -13.23
N ASP A 191 2.34 15.62 -11.90
CA ASP A 191 1.22 15.99 -11.04
C ASP A 191 0.81 17.45 -11.26
N SER A 192 1.78 18.36 -11.30
CA SER A 192 1.52 19.78 -11.56
C SER A 192 0.91 20.03 -12.93
N ARG A 193 1.38 19.33 -13.99
CA ARG A 193 0.84 19.47 -15.36
C ARG A 193 -0.62 19.03 -15.45
N ARG A 194 -1.03 18.04 -14.66
CA ARG A 194 -2.41 17.56 -14.56
C ARG A 194 -3.31 18.43 -13.68
N GLY A 195 -2.73 19.40 -12.96
CA GLY A 195 -3.46 20.19 -11.97
C GLY A 195 -3.77 19.43 -10.68
N ASP A 196 -3.11 18.30 -10.43
CA ASP A 196 -3.20 17.56 -9.17
C ASP A 196 -2.33 18.27 -8.11
N GLN A 197 -2.86 18.46 -6.90
CA GLN A 197 -2.11 19.04 -5.80
C GLN A 197 -1.86 17.99 -4.73
N THR A 198 -0.82 17.17 -4.93
CA THR A 198 -0.45 16.14 -3.96
C THR A 198 0.16 16.74 -2.70
N LEU A 199 0.14 15.99 -1.59
CA LEU A 199 0.75 16.45 -0.33
C LEU A 199 2.26 16.68 -0.52
N SER A 200 2.94 15.78 -1.22
CA SER A 200 4.38 15.93 -1.50
C SER A 200 4.68 17.20 -2.30
N LEU A 201 3.84 17.54 -3.29
CA LEU A 201 3.98 18.77 -4.07
C LEU A 201 3.78 20.02 -3.21
N ARG A 202 2.81 20.00 -2.28
CA ARG A 202 2.57 21.10 -1.32
C ARG A 202 3.70 21.29 -0.31
N LEU A 203 4.29 20.20 0.19
CA LEU A 203 5.42 20.23 1.11
C LEU A 203 6.75 20.56 0.42
N GLY A 204 6.81 20.40 -0.90
CA GLY A 204 8.05 20.37 -1.67
C GLY A 204 8.89 19.13 -1.37
N ILE A 205 9.96 18.93 -2.15
CA ILE A 205 10.80 17.73 -2.07
C ILE A 205 11.38 17.55 -0.66
N ARG A 206 12.11 18.53 -0.12
CA ARG A 206 12.74 18.41 1.21
C ARG A 206 11.73 18.32 2.35
N GLY A 207 10.62 19.09 2.27
CA GLY A 207 9.55 19.02 3.26
C GLY A 207 8.88 17.65 3.29
N THR A 208 8.76 16.97 2.14
CA THR A 208 8.28 15.59 2.06
C THR A 208 9.15 14.63 2.87
N PHE A 209 10.48 14.75 2.79
CA PHE A 209 11.37 13.89 3.58
C PHE A 209 11.29 14.16 5.09
N VAL A 210 11.15 15.43 5.50
CA VAL A 210 10.96 15.76 6.92
C VAL A 210 9.64 15.18 7.43
N PHE A 211 8.55 15.41 6.70
CA PHE A 211 7.24 14.86 7.02
C PHE A 211 7.27 13.32 7.10
N ALA A 212 7.89 12.68 6.12
CA ALA A 212 8.05 11.24 6.09
C ALA A 212 8.84 10.72 7.31
N GLY A 213 9.96 11.34 7.64
CA GLY A 213 10.76 10.97 8.80
C GLY A 213 9.98 11.07 10.12
N LEU A 214 9.22 12.17 10.32
CA LEU A 214 8.38 12.35 11.50
C LEU A 214 7.23 11.33 11.56
N GLY A 215 6.54 11.10 10.43
CA GLY A 215 5.45 10.13 10.34
C GLY A 215 5.91 8.69 10.59
N LEU A 216 7.05 8.29 10.01
CA LEU A 216 7.66 6.98 10.23
C LEU A 216 8.12 6.80 11.68
N LEU A 217 8.73 7.84 12.28
CA LEU A 217 9.11 7.81 13.70
C LEU A 217 7.88 7.66 14.59
N LEU A 218 6.81 8.41 14.35
CA LEU A 218 5.54 8.30 15.07
C LEU A 218 4.92 6.90 14.93
N GLY A 219 4.93 6.32 13.73
CA GLY A 219 4.51 4.94 13.49
C GLY A 219 5.34 3.94 14.31
N ALA A 220 6.67 4.08 14.30
CA ALA A 220 7.58 3.18 15.01
C ALA A 220 7.45 3.29 16.54
N THR A 221 7.31 4.50 17.09
CA THR A 221 7.11 4.70 18.54
C THR A 221 5.75 4.15 18.98
N THR A 222 4.71 4.33 18.17
CA THR A 222 3.37 3.76 18.43
C THR A 222 3.40 2.24 18.36
N LEU A 223 4.13 1.65 17.41
CA LEU A 223 4.35 0.20 17.32
C LEU A 223 5.08 -0.34 18.55
N ALA A 224 6.12 0.36 19.00
CA ALA A 224 6.86 -0.01 20.21
C ALA A 224 5.97 0.00 21.45
N ALA A 225 5.15 1.05 21.62
CA ALA A 225 4.16 1.12 22.69
C ALA A 225 3.12 -0.02 22.60
N ALA A 226 2.64 -0.32 21.38
CA ALA A 226 1.70 -1.41 21.15
C ALA A 226 2.29 -2.77 21.54
N TYR A 227 3.51 -3.09 21.11
CA TYR A 227 4.17 -4.36 21.48
C TYR A 227 4.54 -4.44 22.94
N PHE A 228 4.88 -3.31 23.59
CA PHE A 228 5.05 -3.27 25.04
C PHE A 228 3.74 -3.61 25.76
N TRP A 229 2.62 -2.99 25.37
CA TRP A 229 1.30 -3.28 25.95
C TRP A 229 0.85 -4.73 25.70
N ARG A 230 1.19 -5.28 24.52
CA ARG A 230 0.91 -6.67 24.16
C ARG A 230 1.84 -7.69 24.84
N ARG A 231 2.89 -7.25 25.56
CA ARG A 231 3.97 -8.10 26.10
C ARG A 231 4.70 -8.91 25.02
N GLU A 232 4.86 -8.31 23.84
CA GLU A 232 5.45 -8.92 22.64
C GLU A 232 6.78 -8.24 22.28
N LEU A 233 7.62 -7.95 23.27
CA LEU A 233 8.95 -7.33 23.06
C LEU A 233 9.84 -8.04 22.02
N PRO A 234 9.83 -9.39 21.90
CA PRO A 234 10.56 -10.06 20.83
C PRO A 234 10.11 -9.62 19.42
N ASN A 235 8.82 -9.32 19.21
CA ASN A 235 8.32 -8.83 17.93
C ASN A 235 8.87 -7.42 17.64
N LEU A 236 8.98 -6.55 18.67
CA LEU A 236 9.62 -5.25 18.51
C LEU A 236 11.10 -5.38 18.09
N LEU A 237 11.85 -6.31 18.70
CA LEU A 237 13.25 -6.56 18.31
C LEU A 237 13.36 -7.07 16.86
N LEU A 238 12.50 -8.02 16.47
CA LEU A 238 12.43 -8.50 15.08
C LEU A 238 12.14 -7.34 14.11
N PHE A 239 11.20 -6.46 14.44
CA PHE A 239 10.88 -5.29 13.63
C PHE A 239 12.11 -4.38 13.47
N LEU A 240 12.76 -3.99 14.56
CA LEU A 240 13.91 -3.07 14.54
C LEU A 240 15.08 -3.66 13.75
N LEU A 241 15.40 -4.94 13.95
CA LEU A 241 16.48 -5.61 13.25
C LEU A 241 16.19 -5.74 11.75
N ALA A 242 14.99 -6.17 11.39
CA ALA A 242 14.60 -6.35 9.99
C ALA A 242 14.45 -5.02 9.23
N THR A 243 14.05 -3.94 9.91
CA THR A 243 13.85 -2.62 9.30
C THR A 243 15.06 -1.69 9.40
N GLY A 244 16.14 -2.07 10.08
CA GLY A 244 17.41 -1.32 10.10
C GLY A 244 17.93 -0.93 8.69
N PRO A 245 17.94 -1.84 7.70
CA PRO A 245 18.30 -1.50 6.32
C PRO A 245 17.39 -0.43 5.68
N VAL A 246 16.11 -0.43 6.02
CA VAL A 246 15.11 0.56 5.55
C VAL A 246 15.47 1.94 6.09
N THR A 247 15.70 2.05 7.40
CA THR A 247 16.10 3.31 8.05
C THR A 247 17.42 3.83 7.47
N PHE A 248 18.41 2.96 7.31
CA PHE A 248 19.69 3.34 6.69
C PHE A 248 19.51 3.88 5.26
N LEU A 249 18.73 3.17 4.43
CA LEU A 249 18.46 3.58 3.06
C LEU A 249 17.71 4.91 3.00
N PHE A 250 16.69 5.10 3.84
CA PHE A 250 15.94 6.35 3.93
C PHE A 250 16.83 7.53 4.33
N LEU A 251 17.67 7.38 5.37
CA LEU A 251 18.57 8.46 5.81
C LEU A 251 19.62 8.80 4.75
N ARG A 252 20.15 7.78 4.05
CA ARG A 252 21.08 8.00 2.93
C ARG A 252 20.41 8.75 1.78
N TRP A 253 19.18 8.39 1.44
CA TRP A 253 18.40 9.04 0.38
C TRP A 253 18.02 10.47 0.77
N ALA A 254 17.55 10.69 1.99
CA ALA A 254 17.25 12.01 2.52
C ALA A 254 18.47 12.93 2.48
N ARG A 255 19.66 12.44 2.86
CA ARG A 255 20.92 13.19 2.75
C ARG A 255 21.25 13.54 1.30
N ALA A 256 21.12 12.58 0.38
CA ALA A 256 21.37 12.82 -1.05
C ALA A 256 20.43 13.90 -1.60
N VAL A 257 19.13 13.84 -1.28
CA VAL A 257 18.13 14.83 -1.67
C VAL A 257 18.36 16.19 -1.04
N TRP A 258 18.90 16.22 0.19
CA TRP A 258 19.25 17.47 0.84
C TRP A 258 20.35 18.21 0.08
N HIS A 259 21.34 17.47 -0.44
CA HIS A 259 22.42 18.03 -1.25
C HIS A 259 21.98 18.34 -2.69
N ASP A 260 21.30 17.42 -3.37
CA ASP A 260 20.78 17.59 -4.73
C ASP A 260 19.34 17.04 -4.83
N ALA A 261 18.39 17.95 -5.04
CA ALA A 261 16.97 17.60 -5.13
C ALA A 261 16.66 16.64 -6.29
N ARG A 262 17.53 16.54 -7.32
CA ARG A 262 17.37 15.59 -8.43
C ARG A 262 17.47 14.13 -8.00
N ALA A 263 18.06 13.84 -6.84
CA ALA A 263 18.08 12.50 -6.26
C ALA A 263 16.68 12.02 -5.82
N ALA A 264 15.67 12.90 -5.81
CA ALA A 264 14.28 12.53 -5.60
C ALA A 264 13.67 11.96 -6.90
N ASP A 265 14.30 10.90 -7.42
CA ASP A 265 13.98 10.28 -8.70
C ASP A 265 13.21 8.96 -8.55
N PHE A 266 12.78 8.43 -9.70
CA PHE A 266 12.07 7.16 -9.78
C PHE A 266 12.89 5.98 -9.23
N ASP A 267 14.19 5.91 -9.55
CA ASP A 267 15.03 4.75 -9.22
C ASP A 267 15.25 4.66 -7.70
N HIS A 268 15.50 5.78 -7.03
CA HIS A 268 15.60 5.83 -5.57
C HIS A 268 14.26 5.50 -4.90
N THR A 269 13.16 6.03 -5.42
CA THR A 269 11.80 5.75 -4.90
C THR A 269 11.47 4.27 -5.00
N MET A 270 11.74 3.64 -6.15
CA MET A 270 11.49 2.20 -6.34
C MET A 270 12.40 1.35 -5.46
N ARG A 271 13.68 1.70 -5.33
CA ARG A 271 14.59 1.00 -4.42
C ARG A 271 14.11 1.09 -2.97
N MET A 272 13.62 2.25 -2.54
CA MET A 272 13.03 2.43 -1.21
C MET A 272 11.82 1.51 -1.01
N ASN A 273 10.89 1.46 -1.98
CA ASN A 273 9.71 0.59 -1.92
C ASN A 273 10.08 -0.90 -1.87
N GLN A 274 11.03 -1.33 -2.71
CA GLN A 274 11.51 -2.72 -2.77
C GLN A 274 12.10 -3.18 -1.43
N VAL A 275 13.07 -2.42 -0.91
CA VAL A 275 13.74 -2.76 0.35
C VAL A 275 12.77 -2.70 1.51
N SER A 276 11.91 -1.67 1.57
CA SER A 276 10.88 -1.56 2.61
C SER A 276 9.92 -2.74 2.60
N SER A 277 9.40 -3.09 1.42
CA SER A 277 8.47 -4.21 1.26
C SER A 277 9.10 -5.53 1.71
N LEU A 278 10.33 -5.81 1.27
CA LEU A 278 11.04 -7.03 1.64
C LEU A 278 11.29 -7.09 3.16
N CYS A 279 11.90 -6.04 3.72
CA CYS A 279 12.25 -5.98 5.14
C CYS A 279 11.02 -6.09 6.05
N LEU A 280 9.95 -5.35 5.74
CA LEU A 280 8.72 -5.40 6.54
C LEU A 280 8.01 -6.74 6.39
N SER A 281 7.93 -7.30 5.18
CA SER A 281 7.33 -8.63 4.97
C SER A 281 8.10 -9.70 5.74
N VAL A 282 9.43 -9.69 5.69
CA VAL A 282 10.28 -10.60 6.48
C VAL A 282 10.01 -10.42 7.98
N ALA A 283 9.96 -9.18 8.47
CA ALA A 283 9.67 -8.91 9.89
C ALA A 283 8.34 -9.54 10.32
N PHE A 284 7.26 -9.25 9.59
CA PHE A 284 5.91 -9.71 9.96
C PHE A 284 5.73 -11.22 9.75
N VAL A 285 6.36 -11.81 8.73
CA VAL A 285 6.36 -13.27 8.55
C VAL A 285 7.11 -13.95 9.71
N LEU A 286 8.27 -13.44 10.13
CA LEU A 286 8.99 -14.00 11.28
C LEU A 286 8.17 -13.89 12.58
N MET A 287 7.47 -12.77 12.80
CA MET A 287 6.55 -12.61 13.94
C MET A 287 5.39 -13.61 13.87
N LEU A 288 4.80 -13.80 12.69
CA LEU A 288 3.73 -14.77 12.49
C LEU A 288 4.22 -16.19 12.80
N LEU A 289 5.37 -16.60 12.26
CA LEU A 289 5.95 -17.93 12.51
C LEU A 289 6.26 -18.13 14.00
N ARG A 290 6.74 -17.09 14.70
CA ARG A 290 7.00 -17.17 16.15
C ARG A 290 5.73 -17.42 16.97
N HIS A 291 4.57 -16.94 16.53
CA HIS A 291 3.30 -17.21 17.23
C HIS A 291 2.75 -18.61 16.95
N LEU A 292 3.20 -19.27 15.88
CA LEU A 292 2.77 -20.61 15.48
C LEU A 292 3.64 -21.74 16.09
N LEU A 293 4.80 -21.38 16.67
CA LEU A 293 5.76 -22.28 17.32
C LEU A 293 5.63 -22.18 18.84
#